data_AF-W1XW50-F1
#
_entry.id   AF-W1XW50-F1
#
_cell.length_a   1.000
_cell.length_b   1.000
_cell.length_c   1.000
_cell.angle_alpha   90.00
_cell.angle_beta   90.00
_cell.angle_gamma   90.00
#
_symmetry.space_group_name_H-M   'P 1'
#
loop_
_entity.id
_entity.type
_entity.pdbx_description
1 polymer ?
#
loop_
_entity_poly.entity_id
_entity_poly.type
_entity_poly.pdbx_seq_one_letter_code
_entity_poly.pdbx_strand_id
1 'polypeptide(L)'
;GEEAESLSFAYRALKNWTFTDFVLALQKEVKVEDQALLLSIFEQLKHHVPAQYIIGSADFFGHIFTVDERVLIPRPETEELVALILEENDEKALRVLDIGTGSG
;
A
#
# COMPACT_ATOMS: atom_id res chain seq x y z
N GLY A 1 14.45 2.02 10.94
CA GLY A 1 15.05 2.09 9.60
C GLY A 1 13.97 1.73 8.60
N GLU A 2 14.01 2.32 7.42
CA GLU A 2 12.97 2.21 6.38
C GLU A 2 12.56 0.75 6.07
N GLU A 3 13.54 -0.16 6.07
CA GLU A 3 13.32 -1.60 5.84
C GLU A 3 12.47 -2.27 6.94
N ALA A 4 12.65 -1.89 8.20
CA ALA A 4 11.90 -2.46 9.32
C ALA A 4 10.44 -1.98 9.33
N GLU A 5 10.21 -0.73 8.92
CA GLU A 5 8.86 -0.18 8.77
C GLU A 5 8.13 -0.84 7.61
N SER A 6 8.80 -1.02 6.46
CA SER A 6 8.25 -1.71 5.29
C SER A 6 7.90 -3.18 5.60
N LEU A 7 8.75 -3.88 6.34
CA LEU A 7 8.48 -5.26 6.78
C LEU A 7 7.25 -5.33 7.69
N SER A 8 7.17 -4.45 8.69
CA SER A 8 6.02 -4.37 9.60
C SER A 8 4.73 -4.05 8.86
N PHE A 9 4.78 -3.07 7.94
CA PHE A 9 3.65 -2.68 7.10
C PHE A 9 3.14 -3.86 6.25
N ALA A 10 4.02 -4.50 5.49
CA ALA A 10 3.63 -5.62 4.62
C ALA A 10 3.09 -6.81 5.41
N TYR A 11 3.75 -7.17 6.52
CA TYR A 11 3.30 -8.27 7.37
C TYR A 11 1.91 -8.01 7.97
N ARG A 12 1.68 -6.80 8.50
CA ARG A 12 0.37 -6.42 9.04
C ARG A 12 -0.74 -6.48 7.99
N ALA A 13 -0.48 -5.93 6.80
CA ALA A 13 -1.43 -5.94 5.71
C ALA A 13 -1.81 -7.37 5.30
N LEU A 14 -0.83 -8.26 5.10
CA LEU A 14 -1.06 -9.66 4.72
C LEU A 14 -1.80 -10.47 5.81
N LYS A 15 -1.64 -10.10 7.08
CA LYS A 15 -2.38 -10.70 8.20
C LYS A 15 -3.75 -10.05 8.45
N ASN A 16 -4.10 -8.98 7.73
CA ASN A 16 -5.26 -8.13 8.00
C ASN A 16 -5.29 -7.62 9.45
N TRP A 17 -4.13 -7.22 9.97
CA TRP A 17 -3.96 -6.78 11.34
C TRP A 17 -3.97 -5.26 11.46
N THR A 18 -4.73 -4.77 12.43
CA THR A 18 -4.57 -3.38 12.88
C THR A 18 -3.21 -3.20 13.55
N PHE A 19 -2.83 -1.95 13.79
CA PHE A 19 -1.63 -1.68 14.59
C PHE A 19 -1.75 -2.23 16.01
N THR A 20 -2.95 -2.19 16.60
CA THR A 20 -3.20 -2.74 17.94
C THR A 20 -3.00 -4.26 17.97
N ASP A 21 -3.53 -4.99 16.98
CA ASP A 21 -3.33 -6.44 16.86
C ASP A 21 -1.84 -6.79 16.78
N PHE A 22 -1.08 -6.01 16.00
CA PHE A 22 0.36 -6.18 15.85
C PHE A 22 1.10 -5.98 17.18
N VAL A 23 0.81 -4.89 17.91
CA VAL A 23 1.44 -4.61 19.21
C VAL A 23 1.15 -5.72 20.23
N LEU A 24 -0.08 -6.25 20.25
CA LEU A 24 -0.45 -7.39 21.11
C LEU A 24 0.25 -8.68 20.70
N ALA A 25 0.54 -8.86 19.41
CA ALA A 25 1.25 -10.02 18.89
C ALA A 25 2.76 -9.99 19.21
N LEU A 26 3.38 -8.81 19.37
CA LEU A 26 4.80 -8.67 19.72
C LEU A 26 5.17 -9.32 21.07
N GLN A 27 4.20 -9.52 21.95
CA GLN A 27 4.40 -10.17 23.26
C GLN A 27 4.31 -11.70 23.21
N LYS A 28 4.07 -12.28 22.02
CA LYS A 28 3.87 -13.72 21.82
C LYS A 28 5.01 -14.28 20.98
N GLU A 29 5.29 -15.57 21.17
CA GLU A 29 6.20 -16.28 20.27
C GLU A 29 5.64 -16.36 18.85
N VAL A 30 6.53 -16.18 17.87
CA VAL A 30 6.18 -16.22 16.44
C VAL A 30 5.86 -17.65 16.03
N LYS A 31 4.69 -17.86 15.42
CA LYS A 31 4.30 -19.16 14.88
C LYS A 31 5.20 -19.54 13.71
N VAL A 32 5.41 -20.84 13.47
CA VAL A 32 6.23 -21.34 12.35
C VAL A 32 5.74 -20.82 11.00
N GLU A 33 4.42 -20.76 10.80
CA GLU A 33 3.79 -20.21 9.59
C GLU A 33 4.14 -18.71 9.39
N ASP A 34 4.18 -17.95 10.48
CA ASP A 34 4.49 -16.52 10.45
C ASP A 34 5.99 -16.28 10.16
N GLN A 35 6.88 -17.18 10.60
CA GLN A 35 8.31 -17.10 10.28
C GLN A 35 8.57 -17.21 8.77
N ALA A 36 7.92 -18.17 8.10
CA ALA A 36 8.05 -18.35 6.65
C ALA A 36 7.54 -17.11 5.88
N LEU A 37 6.42 -16.54 6.31
CA LEU A 37 5.87 -15.32 5.73
C LEU A 37 6.81 -14.12 5.91
N LEU A 38 7.33 -13.90 7.12
CA LEU A 38 8.27 -12.81 7.42
C LEU A 38 9.55 -12.92 6.58
N LEU A 39 10.11 -14.12 6.45
CA LEU A 39 11.30 -14.35 5.63
C LEU A 39 11.03 -14.06 4.14
N SER A 40 9.87 -14.47 3.62
CA SER A 40 9.48 -14.18 2.24
C SER A 40 9.37 -12.69 1.97
N ILE A 41 8.72 -11.92 2.87
CA ILE A 41 8.62 -10.46 2.74
C ILE A 41 10.00 -9.83 2.82
N PHE A 42 10.81 -10.24 3.79
CA PHE A 42 12.16 -9.69 4.00
C PHE A 42 13.07 -9.90 2.79
N GLU A 43 13.05 -11.09 2.18
CA GLU A 43 13.84 -11.35 0.97
C GLU A 43 13.36 -10.51 -0.22
N GLN A 44 12.06 -10.27 -0.39
CA GLN A 44 11.56 -9.37 -1.43
C GLN A 44 11.99 -7.92 -1.19
N LEU A 45 11.87 -7.41 0.04
CA LEU A 45 12.32 -6.06 0.41
C LEU A 45 13.82 -5.84 0.17
N LYS A 46 14.66 -6.85 0.45
CA LYS A 46 16.10 -6.82 0.14
C LYS A 46 16.41 -6.68 -1.34
N HIS A 47 15.52 -7.17 -2.20
CA HIS A 47 15.62 -7.00 -3.66
C HIS A 47 14.96 -5.70 -4.13
N HIS A 48 14.70 -4.75 -3.21
CA HIS A 48 14.06 -3.46 -3.48
C HIS A 48 12.66 -3.57 -4.06
N VAL A 49 11.96 -4.68 -3.82
CA VAL A 49 10.53 -4.79 -4.16
C VAL A 49 9.75 -3.89 -3.19
N PRO A 50 8.99 -2.88 -3.68
CA PRO A 50 8.14 -2.06 -2.83
C PRO A 50 7.12 -2.88 -2.03
N ALA A 51 6.90 -2.51 -0.77
CA ALA A 51 5.98 -3.23 0.10
C ALA A 51 4.55 -3.29 -0.45
N GLN A 52 4.10 -2.25 -1.17
CA GLN A 52 2.80 -2.19 -1.83
C GLN A 52 2.61 -3.28 -2.88
N TYR A 53 3.66 -3.62 -3.64
CA TYR A 53 3.61 -4.74 -4.59
C TYR A 53 3.61 -6.09 -3.88
N ILE A 54 4.34 -6.22 -2.76
CA ILE A 54 4.31 -7.45 -1.94
C ILE A 54 2.89 -7.72 -1.42
N ILE A 55 2.17 -6.67 -1.00
CA ILE A 55 0.78 -6.81 -0.51
C ILE A 55 -0.26 -6.78 -1.65
N GLY A 56 0.14 -6.41 -2.86
CA GLY A 56 -0.72 -6.32 -4.05
C GLY A 56 -1.69 -5.14 -4.07
N SER A 57 -1.52 -4.15 -3.17
CA SER A 57 -2.46 -3.04 -3.02
C SER A 57 -1.81 -1.76 -2.51
N ALA A 58 -2.40 -0.61 -2.84
CA ALA A 58 -2.04 0.70 -2.31
C ALA A 58 -3.30 1.49 -1.93
N ASP A 59 -3.22 2.23 -0.82
CA ASP A 59 -4.23 3.22 -0.45
C ASP A 59 -3.98 4.51 -1.25
N PHE A 60 -5.04 5.08 -1.80
CA PHE A 60 -5.01 6.36 -2.51
C PHE A 60 -6.38 7.04 -2.39
N PHE A 61 -6.40 8.25 -1.83
CA PHE A 61 -7.59 9.09 -1.65
C PHE A 61 -8.75 8.35 -0.93
N GLY A 62 -8.43 7.50 0.05
CA GLY A 62 -9.41 6.69 0.79
C GLY A 62 -9.94 5.46 0.04
N HIS A 63 -9.35 5.14 -1.12
CA HIS A 63 -9.65 3.95 -1.91
C HIS A 63 -8.46 2.98 -1.94
N ILE A 64 -8.73 1.68 -2.04
CA ILE A 64 -7.70 0.66 -2.18
C ILE A 64 -7.61 0.23 -3.64
N PHE A 65 -6.46 0.46 -4.26
CA PHE A 65 -6.15 0.06 -5.62
C PHE A 65 -5.32 -1.21 -5.64
N THR A 66 -5.55 -2.08 -6.63
CA THR A 66 -4.68 -3.23 -6.89
C THR A 66 -3.45 -2.76 -7.64
N VAL A 67 -2.27 -3.14 -7.16
CA VAL A 67 -0.99 -2.73 -7.77
C VAL A 67 -0.05 -3.92 -7.89
N ASP A 68 0.75 -3.92 -8.95
CA ASP A 68 1.86 -4.84 -9.18
C ASP A 68 2.94 -4.16 -10.03
N GLU A 69 4.00 -4.90 -10.36
CA GLU A 69 5.15 -4.45 -11.15
C GLU A 69 4.81 -3.83 -12.53
N ARG A 70 3.59 -3.98 -13.02
CA ARG A 70 3.14 -3.46 -14.32
C ARG A 70 2.56 -2.04 -14.23
N VAL A 71 2.29 -1.53 -13.02
CA VAL A 71 1.68 -0.21 -12.79
C VAL A 71 2.48 0.60 -11.78
N LEU A 72 2.46 1.93 -11.90
CA LEU A 72 3.03 2.81 -10.89
C LEU A 72 2.20 2.75 -9.61
N ILE A 73 2.87 2.71 -8.45
CA ILE A 73 2.21 2.87 -7.15
C ILE A 73 1.69 4.31 -7.06
N PRO A 74 0.39 4.53 -6.80
CA PRO A 74 -0.18 5.86 -6.59
C PRO A 74 0.60 6.65 -5.53
N ARG A 75 0.77 7.95 -5.76
CA ARG A 75 1.62 8.81 -4.91
C ARG A 75 0.79 9.81 -4.12
N PRO A 76 1.13 10.08 -2.83
CA PRO A 76 0.39 11.04 -2.01
C PRO A 76 0.27 12.42 -2.67
N GLU A 77 1.30 12.88 -3.37
CA GLU A 77 1.29 14.16 -4.09
C GLU A 77 0.22 14.21 -5.20
N THR A 78 -0.20 13.05 -5.73
CA THR A 78 -1.28 12.97 -6.73
C THR A 78 -2.66 13.10 -6.08
N GLU A 79 -2.80 12.82 -4.78
CA GLU A 79 -4.04 13.10 -4.04
C GLU A 79 -4.31 14.61 -3.94
N GLU A 80 -3.26 15.40 -3.76
CA GLU A 80 -3.36 16.87 -3.75
C GLU A 80 -3.87 17.39 -5.10
N LEU A 81 -3.40 16.79 -6.21
CA LEU A 81 -3.90 17.11 -7.55
C LEU A 81 -5.38 16.74 -7.72
N VAL A 82 -5.79 15.55 -7.27
CA VAL A 82 -7.19 15.13 -7.33
C VAL A 82 -8.07 16.09 -6.51
N ALA A 83 -7.62 16.48 -5.31
CA ALA A 83 -8.32 17.45 -4.47
C ALA A 83 -8.48 18.80 -5.17
N LEU A 84 -7.42 19.33 -5.79
CA LEU A 84 -7.45 20.58 -6.54
C LEU A 84 -8.41 20.51 -7.73
N ILE A 85 -8.39 19.42 -8.50
CA ILE A 85 -9.31 19.23 -9.63
C ILE A 85 -10.76 19.26 -9.15
N LEU A 86 -11.07 18.61 -8.02
CA LEU A 86 -12.42 18.61 -7.46
C LEU A 86 -12.83 19.99 -6.92
N GLU A 87 -11.89 20.76 -6.35
CA GLU A 87 -12.15 22.11 -5.84
C GLU A 87 -12.37 23.14 -6.96
N GLU A 88 -11.60 23.05 -8.06
CA GLU A 88 -11.69 24.01 -9.16
C GLU A 88 -12.88 23.75 -10.12
N ASN A 89 -13.60 22.63 -9.94
CA ASN A 89 -14.61 22.16 -10.89
C ASN A 89 -15.93 21.78 -10.20
N ASP A 90 -16.75 22.79 -9.85
CA ASP A 90 -18.06 22.62 -9.20
C ASP A 90 -19.20 22.17 -10.14
N GLU A 91 -18.94 22.06 -11.44
CA GLU A 91 -19.96 21.67 -12.41
C GLU A 91 -20.32 20.18 -12.29
N LYS A 92 -21.62 19.88 -12.19
CA LYS A 92 -22.11 18.50 -12.00
C LYS A 92 -22.01 17.61 -13.24
N ALA A 93 -21.80 18.18 -14.43
CA ALA A 93 -21.92 17.48 -15.71
C ALA A 93 -20.65 17.63 -16.56
N LEU A 94 -19.52 17.22 -15.99
CA LEU A 94 -18.23 17.23 -16.67
C LEU A 94 -17.97 15.93 -17.42
N ARG A 95 -17.16 16.02 -18.47
CA ARG A 95 -16.55 14.87 -19.13
C ARG A 95 -15.05 14.94 -18.86
N VAL A 96 -14.54 13.94 -18.17
CA VAL A 96 -13.14 13.86 -17.75
C VAL A 96 -12.44 12.79 -18.60
N LEU A 97 -11.21 13.08 -18.99
CA LEU A 97 -10.29 12.13 -19.61
C LEU A 97 -9.04 12.07 -18.74
N ASP A 98 -8.69 10.87 -18.30
CA ASP A 98 -7.42 10.59 -17.66
C ASP A 98 -6.50 9.86 -18.64
N ILE A 99 -5.27 10.37 -18.80
CA ILE A 99 -4.29 9.85 -19.75
C ILE A 99 -3.16 9.22 -18.96
N GLY A 100 -3.04 7.89 -19.08
CA GLY A 100 -2.03 7.15 -18.33
C GLY A 100 -2.47 6.76 -16.92
N THR A 101 -3.78 6.60 -16.70
CA THR A 101 -4.48 6.13 -15.49
C THR A 101 -3.77 5.03 -14.67
N GLY A 102 -2.98 4.15 -15.29
CA GLY A 102 -2.16 3.19 -14.56
C GLY A 102 -3.02 2.23 -13.74
N SER A 103 -2.95 2.32 -12.40
CA SER A 103 -3.77 1.53 -11.48
C SER A 103 -5.25 1.93 -11.44
N GLY A 104 -5.59 3.11 -11.94
CA GLY A 104 -6.93 3.68 -11.92
C GLY A 104 -6.91 5.20 -11.94
#